data_AF-A0A2M8NFE4-F1
#
_entry.id   AF-A0A2M8NFE4-F1
#
_cell.length_a   1.000
_cell.length_b   1.000
_cell.length_c   1.000
_cell.angle_alpha   90.00
_cell.angle_beta   90.00
_cell.angle_gamma   90.00
#
_symmetry.space_group_name_H-M   'P 1'
#
loop_
_entity.id
_entity.type
_entity.pdbx_description
1 polymer ?
#
loop_
_entity_poly.entity_id
_entity_poly.type
_entity_poly.pdbx_seq_one_letter_code
_entity_poly.pdbx_strand_id
1 'polypeptide(L)'
;GGDIGVKSEIGHGTTFTLTIRYELASASDLPQQEAPRRVRAIDPADTREYRILVVDDKWENRHLMSTWLTNVGFKVREAANGREAIEIWESWDPQLIWMDMRMPIMNGYEATKHIKSTDKGSATVVIALTAQDYIGFVLSLLVAFGVSFEVPLIAV
;
A
#
# COMPACT_ATOMS: atom_id res chain seq x y z
N GLY A 1 7.64 29.97 -8.57
CA GLY A 1 7.27 31.31 -9.09
C GLY A 1 7.40 31.32 -10.59
N GLY A 2 6.30 31.09 -11.29
CA GLY A 2 6.19 31.11 -12.76
C GLY A 2 4.86 31.75 -13.17
N ASP A 3 4.51 31.70 -14.46
CA ASP A 3 3.35 32.41 -15.00
C ASP A 3 2.29 31.44 -15.51
N ILE A 4 1.03 31.84 -15.40
CA ILE A 4 -0.10 31.13 -16.02
C ILE A 4 -0.85 32.09 -16.95
N GLY A 5 -1.15 31.62 -18.16
CA GLY A 5 -1.85 32.37 -19.19
C GLY A 5 -3.01 31.57 -19.76
N VAL A 6 -3.98 32.29 -20.35
CA VAL A 6 -5.10 31.69 -21.06
C VAL A 6 -5.36 32.46 -22.35
N LYS A 7 -5.64 31.72 -23.43
CA LYS A 7 -6.16 32.26 -24.69
C LYS A 7 -7.41 31.47 -25.05
N SER A 8 -8.51 32.16 -25.32
CA SER A 8 -9.76 31.51 -25.74
C SER A 8 -10.42 32.26 -26.88
N GLU A 9 -10.99 31.49 -27.80
CA GLU A 9 -11.81 32.01 -28.88
C GLU A 9 -13.07 31.15 -29.02
N ILE A 10 -14.22 31.82 -29.11
CA ILE A 10 -15.54 31.15 -29.21
C ILE A 10 -15.56 30.30 -30.48
N GLY A 11 -15.94 29.02 -30.35
CA GLY A 11 -15.95 28.05 -31.45
C GLY A 11 -14.59 27.40 -31.76
N HIS A 12 -13.49 27.87 -31.17
CA HIS A 12 -12.13 27.37 -31.42
C HIS A 12 -11.44 26.82 -30.16
N GLY A 13 -12.06 27.01 -28.99
CA GLY A 13 -11.63 26.40 -27.73
C GLY A 13 -10.82 27.35 -26.84
N THR A 14 -10.17 26.76 -25.84
CA THR A 14 -9.39 27.47 -24.83
C THR A 14 -8.04 26.77 -24.63
N THR A 15 -6.96 27.55 -24.70
CA THR A 15 -5.60 27.11 -24.41
C THR A 15 -5.13 27.75 -23.11
N PHE A 16 -4.77 26.92 -22.14
CA PHE A 16 -4.07 27.34 -20.93
C PHE A 16 -2.58 27.08 -21.10
N THR A 17 -1.75 28.02 -20.66
CA THR A 17 -0.30 27.92 -20.70
C THR A 17 0.24 28.10 -19.30
N LEU A 18 1.06 27.16 -18.85
CA LEU A 18 1.78 27.25 -17.59
C LEU A 18 3.28 27.31 -17.87
N THR A 19 3.92 28.37 -17.40
CA THR A 19 5.36 28.57 -17.47
C THR A 19 5.94 28.35 -16.10
N ILE A 20 6.77 27.32 -15.95
CA ILE A 20 7.50 27.06 -14.71
C ILE A 20 8.99 27.38 -14.89
N ARG A 21 9.56 28.06 -13.90
CA ARG A 21 11.01 28.21 -13.78
C ARG A 21 11.54 27.01 -13.02
N TYR A 22 12.46 26.29 -13.62
CA TYR A 22 13.19 25.18 -13.01
C TYR A 22 14.68 25.34 -13.32
N GLU A 23 15.51 24.81 -12.43
CA GLU A 23 16.94 24.63 -12.68
C GLU A 23 17.18 23.16 -13.04
N LEU A 24 18.11 22.91 -13.95
CA LEU A 24 18.51 21.54 -14.28
C LEU A 24 19.25 20.96 -13.09
N ALA A 25 18.62 19.99 -12.43
CA ALA A 25 19.28 19.21 -11.39
C ALA A 25 20.47 18.45 -11.98
N SER A 26 21.62 18.54 -11.32
CA SER A 26 22.76 17.69 -11.62
C SER A 26 22.54 16.29 -11.04
N ALA A 27 23.27 15.29 -11.54
CA ALA A 27 23.18 13.93 -11.00
C ALA A 27 23.52 13.84 -9.50
N SER A 28 24.27 14.83 -8.98
CA SER A 28 24.59 15.00 -7.55
C SER A 28 23.47 15.59 -6.70
N ASP A 29 22.45 16.22 -7.31
CA ASP A 29 21.30 16.82 -6.62
C ASP A 29 20.14 15.83 -6.47
N LEU A 30 20.20 14.70 -7.17
CA LEU A 30 19.29 13.60 -6.89
C LEU A 30 19.58 13.12 -5.46
N PRO A 31 18.55 12.94 -4.61
CA PRO A 31 18.74 12.24 -3.36
C PRO A 31 19.48 10.96 -3.69
N GLN A 32 20.60 10.73 -2.99
CA GLN A 32 21.34 9.48 -3.11
C GLN A 32 20.35 8.40 -2.68
N GLN A 33 19.66 7.82 -3.66
CA GLN A 33 18.69 6.78 -3.42
C GLN A 33 19.53 5.66 -2.85
N GLU A 34 19.49 5.46 -1.52
CA GLU A 34 20.11 4.30 -0.89
C GLU A 34 19.70 3.13 -1.78
N ALA A 35 20.69 2.48 -2.41
CA ALA A 35 20.42 1.37 -3.31
C ALA A 35 19.39 0.49 -2.60
N PRO A 36 18.23 0.20 -3.21
CA PRO A 36 17.11 -0.40 -2.51
C PRO A 36 17.65 -1.55 -1.68
N ARG A 37 17.59 -1.43 -0.34
CA ARG A 37 18.16 -2.44 0.56
C ARG A 37 17.55 -3.76 0.12
N ARG A 38 18.38 -4.59 -0.48
CA ARG A 38 17.94 -5.74 -1.26
C ARG A 38 17.79 -6.88 -0.28
N VAL A 39 16.56 -7.15 0.13
CA VAL A 39 16.30 -8.13 1.19
C VAL A 39 16.17 -9.51 0.56
N ARG A 40 17.07 -10.43 0.93
CA ARG A 40 17.20 -11.72 0.24
C ARG A 40 16.22 -12.80 0.73
N ALA A 41 15.74 -12.66 1.97
CA ALA A 41 14.76 -13.53 2.60
C ALA A 41 14.39 -12.91 3.97
N ILE A 42 13.25 -13.33 4.55
CA ILE A 42 13.08 -13.30 6.01
C ILE A 42 14.26 -14.12 6.57
N ASP A 43 14.96 -13.60 7.58
CA ASP A 43 16.10 -14.30 8.19
C ASP A 43 15.69 -15.76 8.48
N PRO A 44 16.34 -16.78 7.87
CA PRO A 44 15.98 -18.18 8.11
C PRO A 44 16.11 -18.59 9.59
N ALA A 45 16.84 -17.82 10.40
CA ALA A 45 16.93 -17.99 11.83
C ALA A 45 15.74 -17.37 12.60
N ASP A 46 14.96 -16.48 11.98
CA ASP A 46 13.74 -15.92 12.54
C ASP A 46 12.59 -16.94 12.36
N THR A 47 12.35 -17.70 13.43
CA THR A 47 11.29 -18.72 13.49
C THR A 47 9.90 -18.14 13.81
N ARG A 48 9.76 -16.81 13.88
CA ARG A 48 8.47 -16.18 14.18
C ARG A 48 7.49 -16.35 13.04
N GLU A 49 6.30 -16.82 13.38
CA GLU A 49 5.17 -16.79 12.47
C GLU A 49 4.53 -15.39 12.47
N TYR A 50 4.72 -14.65 11.39
CA TYR A 50 4.05 -13.37 11.19
C TYR A 50 2.67 -13.59 10.55
N ARG A 51 1.64 -13.06 11.22
CA ARG A 51 0.23 -13.11 10.85
C ARG A 51 -0.21 -11.80 10.19
N ILE A 52 -0.70 -11.91 8.96
CA ILE A 52 -1.19 -10.79 8.18
C ILE A 52 -2.67 -10.97 7.89
N LEU A 53 -3.48 -9.95 8.16
CA LEU A 53 -4.88 -9.90 7.78
C LEU A 53 -5.04 -9.04 6.52
N VAL A 54 -5.57 -9.63 5.45
CA VAL A 54 -5.88 -8.94 4.20
C VAL A 54 -7.36 -8.60 4.16
N VAL A 55 -7.67 -7.32 4.01
CA VAL A 55 -9.03 -6.77 4.02
C VAL A 55 -9.27 -5.99 2.73
N ASP A 56 -10.15 -6.51 1.89
CA ASP A 56 -10.57 -5.90 0.62
C ASP A 56 -11.95 -6.48 0.26
N ASP A 57 -12.87 -5.69 -0.28
CA ASP A 57 -14.23 -6.14 -0.60
C ASP A 57 -14.29 -6.99 -1.88
N LYS A 58 -13.31 -6.82 -2.78
CA LYS A 58 -13.19 -7.60 -4.01
C LYS A 58 -12.41 -8.87 -3.75
N TRP A 59 -13.07 -9.99 -4.05
CA TRP A 59 -12.48 -11.31 -3.87
C TRP A 59 -11.17 -11.46 -4.64
N GLU A 60 -11.08 -10.95 -5.86
CA GLU A 60 -9.90 -11.06 -6.73
C GLU A 60 -8.67 -10.40 -6.09
N ASN A 61 -8.84 -9.16 -5.59
CA ASN A 61 -7.78 -8.41 -4.92
C ASN A 61 -7.31 -9.11 -3.65
N ARG A 62 -8.27 -9.54 -2.84
CA ARG A 62 -8.02 -10.21 -1.56
C ARG A 62 -7.31 -11.54 -1.77
N HIS A 63 -7.77 -12.34 -2.72
CA HIS A 63 -7.21 -13.65 -3.04
C HIS A 63 -5.80 -13.55 -3.65
N LEU A 64 -5.57 -12.58 -4.56
CA LEU A 64 -4.25 -12.32 -5.12
C LEU A 64 -3.23 -12.00 -4.02
N MET A 65 -3.58 -11.06 -3.14
CA MET A 65 -2.71 -10.64 -2.04
C MET A 65 -2.44 -11.77 -1.05
N SER A 66 -3.49 -12.50 -0.68
CA SER A 66 -3.42 -13.65 0.22
C SER A 66 -2.50 -14.74 -0.32
N THR A 67 -2.62 -15.07 -1.60
CA THR A 67 -1.76 -16.04 -2.28
C THR A 67 -0.29 -15.60 -2.28
N TRP A 68 -0.01 -14.34 -2.62
CA TRP A 68 1.35 -13.82 -2.64
C TRP A 68 2.00 -13.82 -1.26
N LEU A 69 1.31 -13.31 -0.24
CA LEU A 69 1.83 -13.27 1.12
C LEU A 69 2.02 -14.67 1.72
N THR A 70 1.12 -15.60 1.41
CA THR A 70 1.25 -16.99 1.84
C THR A 70 2.47 -17.66 1.19
N ASN A 71 2.71 -17.43 -0.11
CA ASN A 71 3.88 -17.97 -0.82
C ASN A 71 5.21 -17.44 -0.29
N VAL A 72 5.21 -16.23 0.28
CA VAL A 72 6.39 -15.65 0.97
C VAL A 72 6.65 -16.33 2.33
N GLY A 73 5.66 -17.02 2.90
CA GLY A 73 5.77 -17.74 4.17
C GLY A 73 4.97 -17.14 5.32
N PHE A 74 4.14 -16.11 5.06
CA PHE A 74 3.27 -15.52 6.07
C PHE A 74 2.05 -16.40 6.36
N LYS A 75 1.54 -16.33 7.60
CA LYS A 75 0.18 -16.81 7.88
C LYS A 75 -0.78 -15.72 7.49
N VAL A 76 -1.75 -16.03 6.65
CA VAL A 76 -2.69 -15.04 6.12
C VAL A 76 -4.13 -15.41 6.47
N ARG A 77 -4.92 -14.41 6.85
CA ARG A 77 -6.38 -14.50 6.87
C ARG A 77 -6.97 -13.38 6.03
N GLU A 78 -8.20 -13.59 5.60
CA GLU A 78 -8.93 -12.71 4.70
C GLU A 78 -10.18 -12.17 5.39
N ALA A 79 -10.54 -10.92 5.11
CA ALA A 79 -11.82 -10.32 5.45
C ALA A 79 -12.38 -9.52 4.27
N ALA A 80 -13.69 -9.58 4.05
CA ALA A 80 -14.37 -8.91 2.92
C ALA A 80 -14.91 -7.51 3.27
N ASN A 81 -14.82 -7.07 4.52
CA ASN A 81 -15.23 -5.73 4.96
C ASN A 81 -14.63 -5.38 6.33
N GLY A 82 -14.81 -4.13 6.77
CA GLY A 82 -14.26 -3.63 8.02
C GLY A 82 -14.79 -4.33 9.29
N ARG A 83 -16.01 -4.85 9.29
CA ARG A 83 -16.58 -5.56 10.45
C ARG A 83 -15.92 -6.92 10.64
N GLU A 84 -15.86 -7.71 9.57
CA GLU A 84 -15.17 -9.00 9.58
C GLU A 84 -13.68 -8.83 9.94
N ALA A 85 -13.06 -7.74 9.47
CA ALA A 85 -11.68 -7.42 9.82
C ALA A 85 -11.48 -7.23 11.34
N ILE A 86 -12.40 -6.54 12.02
CA ILE A 86 -12.36 -6.37 13.48
C ILE A 86 -12.51 -7.73 14.18
N GLU A 87 -13.49 -8.55 13.78
CA GLU A 87 -13.75 -9.87 14.38
C GLU A 87 -12.53 -10.81 14.26
N ILE A 88 -11.89 -10.82 13.10
CA ILE A 88 -10.67 -11.61 12.88
C ILE A 88 -9.49 -11.00 13.66
N TRP A 89 -9.34 -9.67 13.69
CA TRP A 89 -8.27 -9.02 14.44
C TRP A 89 -8.36 -9.29 15.95
N GLU A 90 -9.56 -9.28 16.52
CA GLU A 90 -9.81 -9.59 17.92
C GLU A 90 -9.39 -11.03 18.25
N SER A 91 -9.85 -11.99 17.45
CA SER A 91 -9.67 -13.42 17.72
C SER A 91 -8.31 -14.00 17.30
N TRP A 92 -7.65 -13.42 16.29
CA TRP A 92 -6.45 -13.98 15.68
C TRP A 92 -5.19 -13.15 15.92
N ASP A 93 -5.32 -11.92 16.40
CA ASP A 93 -4.21 -11.04 16.78
C ASP A 93 -3.13 -10.94 15.68
N PRO A 94 -3.46 -10.42 14.50
CA PRO A 94 -2.48 -10.19 13.44
C PRO A 94 -1.53 -9.05 13.82
N GLN A 95 -0.27 -9.17 13.44
CA GLN A 95 0.71 -8.08 13.62
C GLN A 95 0.53 -7.00 12.56
N LEU A 96 -0.04 -7.36 11.41
CA LEU A 96 -0.22 -6.48 10.27
C LEU A 96 -1.60 -6.64 9.65
N ILE A 97 -2.23 -5.52 9.30
CA ILE A 97 -3.46 -5.48 8.53
C ILE A 97 -3.22 -4.70 7.24
N TRP A 98 -3.48 -5.38 6.12
CA TRP A 98 -3.51 -4.82 4.78
C TRP A 98 -4.96 -4.41 4.48
N MET A 99 -5.27 -3.10 4.50
CA MET A 99 -6.64 -2.60 4.62
C MET A 99 -7.04 -1.72 3.43
N ASP A 100 -8.05 -2.13 2.66
CA ASP A 100 -8.75 -1.24 1.73
C ASP A 100 -9.55 -0.18 2.50
N MET A 101 -9.38 1.09 2.12
CA MET A 101 -10.11 2.20 2.73
C MET A 101 -11.57 2.28 2.24
N ARG A 102 -11.91 1.71 1.07
CA ARG A 102 -13.24 1.84 0.46
C ARG A 102 -13.92 0.48 0.34
N MET A 103 -14.77 0.16 1.31
CA MET A 103 -15.54 -1.09 1.32
C MET A 103 -16.99 -0.83 1.77
N PRO A 104 -17.96 -1.68 1.37
CA PRO A 104 -19.33 -1.65 1.88
C PRO A 104 -19.39 -2.09 3.35
N ILE A 105 -20.55 -1.87 3.99
CA ILE A 105 -20.87 -2.25 5.39
C ILE A 105 -20.10 -1.44 6.45
N MET A 106 -18.78 -1.52 6.44
CA MET A 106 -17.88 -0.73 7.27
C MET A 106 -16.61 -0.48 6.48
N ASN A 107 -16.23 0.79 6.33
CA ASN A 107 -15.05 1.14 5.56
C ASN A 107 -13.76 0.94 6.37
N GLY A 108 -12.62 0.91 5.67
CA GLY A 108 -11.33 0.65 6.30
C GLY A 108 -10.89 1.74 7.29
N TYR A 109 -11.36 2.98 7.12
CA TYR A 109 -11.06 4.06 8.06
C TYR A 109 -11.75 3.84 9.41
N GLU A 110 -13.04 3.50 9.40
CA GLU A 110 -13.81 3.17 10.60
C GLU A 110 -13.22 1.94 11.31
N ALA A 111 -12.90 0.88 10.56
CA ALA A 111 -12.28 -0.32 11.11
C ALA A 111 -10.90 -0.03 11.73
N THR A 112 -10.05 0.73 11.03
CA THR A 112 -8.73 1.14 11.53
C THR A 112 -8.87 1.97 12.80
N LYS A 113 -9.80 2.93 12.83
CA LYS A 113 -10.06 3.75 14.01
C LYS A 113 -10.50 2.90 15.20
N HIS A 114 -11.37 1.92 14.98
CA HIS A 114 -11.82 0.99 16.02
C HIS A 114 -10.63 0.19 16.58
N ILE A 115 -9.86 -0.45 15.70
CA ILE A 115 -8.69 -1.25 16.08
C ILE A 115 -7.70 -0.40 16.89
N LYS A 116 -7.36 0.78 16.37
CA LYS A 116 -6.40 1.71 16.99
C LYS A 116 -6.88 2.35 18.29
N SER A 117 -8.16 2.26 18.62
CA SER A 117 -8.69 2.77 19.88
C SER A 117 -8.36 1.89 21.10
N THR A 118 -7.78 0.70 20.86
CA THR A 118 -7.40 -0.25 21.91
C THR A 118 -5.88 -0.30 22.11
N ASP A 119 -5.43 -0.65 23.32
CA ASP A 119 -4.00 -0.82 23.61
C ASP A 119 -3.37 -1.90 22.71
N LYS A 120 -4.08 -3.01 22.49
CA LYS A 120 -3.67 -4.08 21.56
C LYS A 120 -3.48 -3.55 20.14
N GLY A 121 -4.45 -2.80 19.62
CA GLY A 121 -4.43 -2.34 18.25
C GLY A 121 -3.47 -1.18 18.00
N SER A 122 -3.03 -0.48 19.06
CA SER A 122 -1.94 0.50 18.97
C SER A 122 -0.67 -0.14 18.39
N ALA A 123 -0.36 -1.39 18.78
CA ALA A 123 0.79 -2.16 18.32
C ALA A 123 0.58 -2.84 16.94
N THR A 124 -0.66 -3.12 16.53
CA THR A 124 -0.97 -3.70 15.22
C THR A 124 -0.62 -2.71 14.10
N VAL A 125 0.23 -3.07 13.15
CA VAL A 125 0.51 -2.20 12.00
C VAL A 125 -0.67 -2.25 11.03
N VAL A 126 -1.19 -1.09 10.62
CA VAL A 126 -2.26 -1.00 9.62
C VAL A 126 -1.74 -0.23 8.42
N ILE A 127 -1.88 -0.86 7.26
CA ILE A 127 -1.41 -0.33 5.98
C ILE A 127 -2.62 -0.09 5.10
N ALA A 128 -2.90 1.18 4.89
CA ALA A 128 -4.07 1.65 4.19
C ALA A 128 -3.84 1.71 2.68
N LEU A 129 -4.76 1.11 1.92
CA LEU A 129 -4.79 1.20 0.47
C LEU A 129 -5.64 2.38 0.06
N THR A 130 -4.96 3.36 -0.53
CA THR A 130 -5.61 4.42 -1.27
C THR A 130 -5.55 4.04 -2.75
N ALA A 131 -6.63 4.30 -3.48
CA ALA A 131 -6.95 3.71 -4.79
C ALA A 131 -5.93 3.94 -5.93
N GLN A 132 -4.77 4.53 -5.68
CA GLN A 132 -3.84 4.97 -6.71
C GLN A 132 -2.74 3.94 -7.04
N ASP A 133 -2.26 3.12 -6.10
CA ASP A 133 -1.10 2.25 -6.36
C ASP A 133 -1.13 0.95 -5.56
N TYR A 134 -1.87 -0.04 -6.06
CA TYR A 134 -2.02 -1.34 -5.40
C TYR A 134 -0.73 -2.17 -5.46
N ILE A 135 -0.04 -2.21 -6.61
CA ILE A 135 1.16 -3.03 -6.77
C ILE A 135 2.37 -2.32 -6.17
N GLY A 136 2.67 -1.08 -6.59
CA GLY A 136 3.85 -0.34 -6.13
C GLY A 136 3.95 -0.21 -4.60
N PHE A 137 2.81 -0.07 -3.92
CA PHE A 137 2.75 0.04 -2.47
C PHE A 137 3.01 -1.30 -1.75
N VAL A 138 2.52 -2.43 -2.28
CA VAL A 138 2.88 -3.78 -1.78
C VAL A 138 4.38 -3.96 -1.85
N LEU A 139 4.96 -3.56 -2.97
CA LEU A 139 6.38 -3.67 -3.19
C LEU A 139 7.16 -2.84 -2.16
N SER A 140 6.77 -1.59 -1.93
CA SER A 140 7.38 -0.73 -0.91
C SER A 140 7.21 -1.27 0.51
N LEU A 141 6.07 -1.88 0.81
CA LEU A 141 5.78 -2.40 2.14
C LEU A 141 6.61 -3.65 2.47
N LEU A 142 6.62 -4.61 1.56
CA LEU A 142 7.45 -5.79 1.68
C LEU A 142 8.91 -5.34 1.89
N VAL A 143 9.40 -4.36 1.13
CA VAL A 143 10.73 -3.77 1.34
C VAL A 143 10.91 -3.20 2.75
N ALA A 144 9.91 -2.50 3.30
CA ALA A 144 9.95 -1.96 4.66
C ALA A 144 9.99 -3.04 5.75
N PHE A 145 9.39 -4.22 5.51
CA PHE A 145 9.42 -5.37 6.43
C PHE A 145 10.58 -6.33 6.21
N GLY A 146 11.53 -5.99 5.35
CA GLY A 146 12.62 -6.92 5.07
C GLY A 146 12.19 -8.08 4.16
N VAL A 147 11.30 -7.83 3.19
CA VAL A 147 10.83 -8.80 2.21
C VAL A 147 11.04 -8.24 0.81
N SER A 148 11.80 -8.91 -0.06
CA SER A 148 11.87 -8.55 -1.48
C SER A 148 11.25 -9.65 -2.34
N PHE A 149 10.68 -9.26 -3.47
CA PHE A 149 9.95 -10.10 -4.43
C PHE A 149 10.48 -9.75 -5.83
N GLU A 150 10.61 -10.74 -6.70
CA GLU A 150 10.80 -10.51 -8.15
C GLU A 150 9.42 -10.63 -8.80
N VAL A 151 8.90 -9.53 -9.33
CA VAL A 151 7.73 -9.58 -10.22
C VAL A 151 8.28 -9.90 -11.61
N PRO A 152 8.04 -11.09 -12.18
CA PRO A 152 8.39 -11.32 -13.57
C PRO A 152 7.58 -10.32 -14.41
N LEU A 153 8.28 -9.45 -15.12
CA LEU A 153 7.69 -8.51 -16.05
C LEU A 153 7.08 -9.33 -17.19
N ILE A 154 5.82 -9.76 -17.06
CA ILE A 154 5.06 -10.25 -18.21
C ILE A 154 4.69 -8.98 -18.99
N ALA A 155 5.49 -8.68 -20.00
CA ALA A 155 5.10 -7.74 -21.04
C ALA A 155 3.79 -8.24 -21.65
N VAL A 156 2.74 -7.44 -21.52
CA VAL A 156 1.56 -7.51 -22.38
C VAL A 156 1.74 -6.43 -23.46
#